data_AF-A0A517I9T5-F1
#
_entry.id   AF-A0A517I9T5-F1
#
_cell.length_a   1.000
_cell.length_b   1.000
_cell.length_c   1.000
_cell.angle_alpha   90.00
_cell.angle_beta   90.00
_cell.angle_gamma   90.00
#
_symmetry.space_group_name_H-M   'P 1'
#
loop_
_entity.id
_entity.type
_entity.pdbx_description
1 polymer ?
#
loop_
_entity_poly.entity_id
_entity_poly.type
_entity_poly.pdbx_seq_one_letter_code
_entity_poly.pdbx_strand_id
1 'polypeptide(L)'
;MAKCEQVVAEELKNQQLAQEGEKEVRSIAQARAAYEQLMDGIRGYCQQARELREQAEKLQRSGRTDFQISEEIQQLLNRAEHLDAVADQKDGLPRQQALELIDRLEQEASDCKQLIRYNEAVQARQEQELENAKAAAVKMIQDAEERLAQTRQVLAEKVAQLAELEG
;
A
#
# COMPACT_ATOMS: atom_id res chain seq x y z
N MET A 1 9.02 -32.08 11.88
CA MET A 1 9.91 -30.91 11.92
C MET A 1 9.63 -29.98 10.74
N ALA A 2 9.75 -30.44 9.47
CA ALA A 2 9.53 -29.61 8.27
C ALA A 2 8.16 -28.91 8.13
N LYS A 3 7.05 -29.51 8.61
CA LYS A 3 5.71 -28.87 8.55
C LYS A 3 5.57 -27.66 9.47
N CYS A 4 6.25 -27.62 10.62
CA CYS A 4 6.18 -26.48 11.54
C CYS A 4 7.03 -25.32 11.02
N GLU A 5 8.13 -25.60 10.32
CA GLU A 5 9.01 -24.58 9.75
C GLU A 5 8.38 -23.87 8.55
N GLN A 6 7.58 -24.57 7.73
CA GLN A 6 6.83 -23.96 6.62
C GLN A 6 5.72 -23.01 7.07
N VAL A 7 4.92 -23.41 8.07
CA VAL A 7 3.83 -22.57 8.59
C VAL A 7 4.38 -21.30 9.26
N VAL A 8 5.47 -21.42 10.01
CA VAL A 8 6.15 -20.27 10.62
C VAL A 8 6.74 -19.33 9.57
N ALA A 9 7.26 -19.87 8.45
CA ALA A 9 7.78 -19.07 7.35
C ALA A 9 6.68 -18.31 6.58
N GLU A 10 5.50 -18.90 6.39
CA GLU A 10 4.34 -18.23 5.79
C GLU A 10 3.75 -17.15 6.69
N GLU A 11 3.61 -17.40 8.00
CA GLU A 11 3.14 -16.39 8.96
C GLU A 11 4.08 -15.18 9.04
N LEU A 12 5.40 -15.41 9.00
CA LEU A 12 6.40 -14.33 8.94
C LEU A 12 6.30 -13.50 7.66
N LYS A 13 6.05 -14.14 6.51
CA LYS A 13 5.86 -13.46 5.21
C LYS A 13 4.61 -12.60 5.20
N ASN A 14 3.51 -13.12 5.74
CA ASN A 14 2.24 -12.40 5.84
C ASN A 14 2.34 -11.20 6.79
N GLN A 15 3.09 -11.33 7.90
CA GLN A 15 3.37 -10.20 8.78
C GLN A 15 4.23 -9.12 8.12
N GLN A 16 5.21 -9.51 7.30
CA GLN A 16 6.05 -8.54 6.56
C GLN A 16 5.23 -7.75 5.52
N LEU A 17 4.37 -8.43 4.76
CA LEU A 17 3.48 -7.78 3.78
C LEU A 17 2.48 -6.83 4.45
N ALA A 18 1.92 -7.22 5.60
CA ALA A 18 1.05 -6.34 6.38
C ALA A 18 1.79 -5.09 6.88
N GLN A 19 3.03 -5.24 7.35
CA GLN A 19 3.86 -4.12 7.78
C GLN A 19 4.23 -3.18 6.62
N GLU A 20 4.47 -3.70 5.42
CA GLU A 20 4.74 -2.90 4.23
C GLU A 20 3.51 -2.11 3.78
N GLY A 21 2.33 -2.76 3.74
CA GLY A 21 1.08 -2.06 3.45
C GLY A 21 0.75 -0.96 4.46
N GLU A 22 1.02 -1.19 5.75
CA GLU A 22 0.87 -0.15 6.77
C GLU A 22 1.83 1.03 6.56
N LYS A 23 3.08 0.78 6.13
CA LYS A 23 4.04 1.84 5.84
C LYS A 23 3.58 2.70 4.67
N GLU A 24 3.10 2.10 3.59
CA GLU A 24 2.57 2.83 2.43
C GLU A 24 1.38 3.72 2.81
N VAL A 25 0.42 3.17 3.55
CA VAL A 25 -0.76 3.92 4.02
C VAL A 25 -0.33 5.10 4.90
N ARG A 26 0.65 4.90 5.80
CA ARG A 26 1.19 5.99 6.62
C ARG A 26 1.89 7.05 5.78
N SER A 27 2.68 6.66 4.77
CA SER A 27 3.36 7.61 3.88
C SER A 27 2.37 8.46 3.08
N ILE A 28 1.31 7.85 2.53
CA ILE A 28 0.25 8.59 1.82
C ILE A 28 -0.46 9.57 2.78
N ALA A 29 -0.80 9.11 3.98
CA ALA A 29 -1.44 9.96 4.98
C ALA A 29 -0.56 11.15 5.38
N GLN A 30 0.74 10.94 5.56
CA GLN A 30 1.69 12.01 5.85
C GLN A 30 1.83 13.01 4.70
N ALA A 31 1.90 12.53 3.46
CA ALA A 31 1.98 13.39 2.27
C ALA A 31 0.71 14.26 2.12
N ARG A 32 -0.47 13.66 2.33
CA ARG A 32 -1.76 14.38 2.32
C ARG A 32 -1.84 15.43 3.44
N ALA A 33 -1.41 15.08 4.66
CA ALA A 33 -1.38 16.04 5.76
C ALA A 33 -0.42 17.20 5.49
N ALA A 34 0.75 16.94 4.91
CA ALA A 34 1.69 18.00 4.51
C ALA A 34 1.11 18.92 3.42
N TYR A 35 0.39 18.35 2.43
CA TYR A 35 -0.33 19.12 1.43
C TYR A 35 -1.41 20.00 2.05
N GLU A 36 -2.21 19.48 2.97
CA GLU A 36 -3.25 20.25 3.67
C GLU A 36 -2.64 21.42 4.46
N GLN A 37 -1.56 21.18 5.20
CA GLN A 37 -0.82 22.22 5.92
C GLN A 37 -0.28 23.31 4.98
N LEU A 38 0.23 22.92 3.81
CA LEU A 38 0.67 23.87 2.79
C LEU A 38 -0.51 24.74 2.30
N MET A 39 -1.64 24.13 2.00
CA MET A 39 -2.84 24.83 1.53
C MET A 39 -3.42 25.75 2.60
N ASP A 40 -3.43 25.35 3.87
CA ASP A 40 -3.80 26.20 5.00
C ASP A 40 -2.85 27.40 5.13
N GLY A 41 -1.55 27.17 4.96
CA GLY A 41 -0.55 28.25 4.93
C GLY A 41 -0.83 29.27 3.82
N ILE A 42 -1.05 28.80 2.58
CA ILE A 42 -1.39 29.66 1.43
C ILE A 42 -2.63 30.48 1.72
N ARG A 43 -3.72 29.84 2.18
CA ARG A 43 -4.97 30.52 2.56
C ARG A 43 -4.72 31.59 3.63
N GLY A 44 -3.91 31.27 4.64
CA GLY A 44 -3.56 32.19 5.72
C GLY A 44 -2.83 33.44 5.21
N TYR A 45 -1.86 33.30 4.30
CA TYR A 45 -1.17 34.43 3.69
C TYR A 45 -2.13 35.32 2.88
N CYS A 46 -2.96 34.72 2.03
CA CYS A 46 -3.95 35.45 1.24
C CYS A 46 -4.96 36.20 2.13
N GLN A 47 -5.37 35.59 3.25
CA GLN A 47 -6.27 36.24 4.21
C GLN A 47 -5.61 37.46 4.87
N GLN A 48 -4.38 37.30 5.36
CA GLN A 48 -3.64 38.41 5.97
C GLN A 48 -3.42 39.57 4.98
N ALA A 49 -3.11 39.27 3.71
CA ALA A 49 -2.99 40.29 2.67
C ALA A 49 -4.30 41.07 2.45
N ARG A 50 -5.45 40.39 2.47
CA ARG A 50 -6.77 41.04 2.39
C ARG A 50 -7.03 41.94 3.60
N GLU A 51 -6.76 41.47 4.80
CA GLU A 51 -6.96 42.24 6.04
C GLU A 51 -6.11 43.53 6.05
N LEU A 52 -4.88 43.47 5.56
CA LEU A 52 -4.01 44.65 5.42
C LEU A 52 -4.56 45.66 4.40
N ARG A 53 -5.10 45.18 3.26
CA ARG A 53 -5.75 46.05 2.27
C ARG A 53 -7.00 46.72 2.85
N GLU A 54 -7.82 45.99 3.60
CA GLU A 54 -8.98 46.56 4.27
C GLU A 54 -8.59 47.64 5.30
N GLN A 55 -7.49 47.45 6.03
CA GLN A 55 -6.96 48.46 6.94
C GLN A 55 -6.49 49.71 6.17
N ALA A 56 -5.75 49.52 5.07
CA ALA A 56 -5.33 50.60 4.20
C ALA A 56 -6.53 51.38 3.63
N GLU A 57 -7.59 50.68 3.19
CA GLU A 57 -8.82 51.31 2.72
C GLU A 57 -9.54 52.10 3.82
N LYS A 58 -9.60 51.58 5.06
CA LYS A 58 -10.20 52.31 6.19
C LYS A 58 -9.44 53.61 6.48
N LEU A 59 -8.11 53.58 6.41
CA LEU A 59 -7.27 54.78 6.56
C LEU A 59 -7.52 55.78 5.43
N GLN A 60 -7.59 55.32 4.18
CA GLN A 60 -7.93 56.17 3.03
C GLN A 60 -9.32 56.83 3.19
N ARG A 61 -10.32 56.06 3.63
CA ARG A 61 -11.70 56.56 3.84
C ARG A 61 -11.82 57.52 5.03
N SER A 62 -10.85 57.54 5.94
CA SER A 62 -10.85 58.49 7.07
C SER A 62 -10.67 59.95 6.64
N GLY A 63 -10.22 60.19 5.40
CA GLY A 63 -9.98 61.54 4.86
C GLY A 63 -8.76 62.23 5.46
N ARG A 64 -8.00 61.57 6.35
CA ARG A 64 -6.73 62.07 6.88
C ARG A 64 -5.65 61.95 5.81
N THR A 65 -5.07 63.07 5.43
CA THR A 65 -4.05 63.17 4.37
C THR A 65 -2.67 63.54 4.91
N ASP A 66 -2.49 63.45 6.22
CA ASP A 66 -1.19 63.71 6.84
C ASP A 66 -0.14 62.74 6.29
N PHE A 67 1.10 63.21 6.14
CA PHE A 67 2.20 62.43 5.55
C PHE A 67 2.39 61.07 6.24
N GLN A 68 2.24 61.03 7.56
CA GLN A 68 2.34 59.81 8.37
C GLN A 68 1.27 58.77 7.99
N ILE A 69 0.04 59.18 7.69
CA ILE A 69 -1.05 58.28 7.29
C ILE A 69 -0.80 57.72 5.89
N SER A 70 -0.24 58.54 5.00
CA SER A 70 0.13 58.10 3.65
C SER A 70 1.27 57.07 3.69
N GLU A 71 2.25 57.27 4.57
CA GLU A 71 3.33 56.31 4.80
C GLU A 71 2.80 54.99 5.39
N GLU A 72 1.89 55.05 6.38
CA GLU A 72 1.27 53.88 6.98
C GLU A 72 0.45 53.06 5.95
N ILE A 73 -0.36 53.74 5.13
CA ILE A 73 -1.09 53.10 4.02
C ILE A 73 -0.13 52.38 3.08
N GLN A 74 0.97 53.02 2.69
CA GLN A 74 1.94 52.41 1.79
C GLN A 74 2.63 51.19 2.43
N GLN A 75 2.96 51.26 3.72
CA GLN A 75 3.53 50.12 4.45
C GLN A 75 2.58 48.93 4.51
N LEU A 76 1.29 49.17 4.77
CA LEU A 76 0.25 48.13 4.76
C LEU A 76 0.13 47.47 3.38
N LEU A 77 0.09 48.27 2.31
CA LEU A 77 -0.01 47.77 0.94
C LEU A 77 1.23 46.97 0.52
N ASN A 78 2.43 47.49 0.79
CA ASN A 78 3.69 46.78 0.52
C ASN A 78 3.74 45.43 1.25
N ARG A 79 3.24 45.40 2.50
CA ARG A 79 3.19 44.15 3.27
C ARG A 79 2.15 43.18 2.72
N ALA A 80 1.00 43.67 2.26
CA ALA A 80 0.01 42.84 1.58
C ALA A 80 0.57 42.22 0.28
N GLU A 81 1.26 43.00 -0.54
CA GLU A 81 1.92 42.52 -1.76
C GLU A 81 2.97 41.44 -1.46
N HIS A 82 3.77 41.65 -0.42
CA HIS A 82 4.74 40.64 0.00
C HIS A 82 4.07 39.32 0.40
N LEU A 83 2.97 39.36 1.14
CA LEU A 83 2.24 38.15 1.55
C LEU A 83 1.62 37.42 0.36
N ASP A 84 1.08 38.14 -0.62
CA ASP A 84 0.59 37.52 -1.86
C ASP A 84 1.71 36.85 -2.64
N ALA A 85 2.88 37.49 -2.77
CA ALA A 85 4.02 36.87 -3.43
C ALA A 85 4.48 35.58 -2.72
N VAL A 86 4.42 35.54 -1.38
CA VAL A 86 4.71 34.31 -0.61
C VAL A 86 3.66 33.24 -0.85
N ALA A 87 2.37 33.61 -0.92
CA ALA A 87 1.29 32.68 -1.24
C ALA A 87 1.46 32.09 -2.64
N ASP A 88 1.74 32.92 -3.65
CA ASP A 88 1.97 32.51 -5.03
C ASP A 88 3.19 31.59 -5.16
N GLN A 89 4.28 31.91 -4.45
CA GLN A 89 5.46 31.05 -4.42
C GLN A 89 5.14 29.65 -3.87
N LYS A 90 4.27 29.57 -2.87
CA LYS A 90 3.84 28.31 -2.25
C LYS A 90 2.82 27.55 -3.10
N ASP A 91 1.92 28.25 -3.79
CA ASP A 91 0.92 27.66 -4.69
C ASP A 91 1.53 27.16 -6.01
N GLY A 92 2.72 27.65 -6.37
CA GLY A 92 3.48 27.18 -7.52
C GLY A 92 4.12 25.80 -7.31
N LEU A 93 5.45 25.75 -7.44
CA LEU A 93 6.21 24.49 -7.43
C LEU A 93 5.96 23.62 -6.17
N PRO A 94 5.90 24.15 -4.94
CA PRO A 94 5.73 23.32 -3.75
C PRO A 94 4.40 22.56 -3.74
N ARG A 95 3.30 23.20 -4.14
CA ARG A 95 1.99 22.55 -4.21
C ARG A 95 1.98 21.45 -5.28
N GLN A 96 2.56 21.73 -6.44
CA GLN A 96 2.67 20.74 -7.51
C GLN A 96 3.50 19.52 -7.06
N GLN A 97 4.65 19.74 -6.42
CA GLN A 97 5.49 18.66 -5.90
C GLN A 97 4.78 17.80 -4.86
N ALA A 98 3.95 18.42 -4.00
CA ALA A 98 3.15 17.69 -3.02
C ALA A 98 2.09 16.80 -3.69
N LEU A 99 1.41 17.30 -4.73
CA LEU A 99 0.46 16.50 -5.51
C LEU A 99 1.15 15.34 -6.25
N GLU A 100 2.27 15.62 -6.93
CA GLU A 100 3.05 14.59 -7.63
C GLU A 100 3.60 13.51 -6.69
N LEU A 101 3.90 13.86 -5.43
CA LEU A 101 4.28 12.88 -4.42
C LEU A 101 3.10 11.99 -4.03
N ILE A 102 1.93 12.59 -3.77
CA ILE A 102 0.71 11.85 -3.42
C ILE A 102 0.34 10.88 -4.55
N ASP A 103 0.29 11.37 -5.80
CA ASP A 103 -0.06 10.55 -6.97
C ASP A 103 0.89 9.37 -7.14
N ARG A 104 2.21 9.59 -6.99
CA ARG A 104 3.20 8.51 -7.05
C ARG A 104 2.99 7.47 -5.97
N LEU A 105 2.80 7.89 -4.71
CA LEU A 105 2.58 6.96 -3.60
C LEU A 105 1.27 6.17 -3.77
N GLU A 106 0.22 6.80 -4.30
CA GLU A 106 -1.05 6.11 -4.57
C GLU A 106 -0.92 5.10 -5.72
N GLN A 107 -0.14 5.43 -6.75
CA GLN A 107 0.17 4.50 -7.83
C GLN A 107 0.98 3.30 -7.33
N GLU A 108 2.05 3.55 -6.57
CA GLU A 108 2.87 2.50 -5.96
C GLU A 108 2.01 1.56 -5.09
N ALA A 109 1.16 2.12 -4.22
CA ALA A 109 0.25 1.32 -3.40
C ALA A 109 -0.78 0.52 -4.22
N SER A 110 -1.21 1.04 -5.36
CA SER A 110 -2.09 0.31 -6.29
C SER A 110 -1.35 -0.86 -6.94
N ASP A 111 -0.12 -0.65 -7.40
CA ASP A 111 0.70 -1.68 -8.04
C ASP A 111 1.03 -2.81 -7.04
N CYS A 112 1.38 -2.45 -5.80
CA CYS A 112 1.57 -3.41 -4.70
C CYS A 112 0.32 -4.25 -4.45
N LYS A 113 -0.88 -3.64 -4.40
CA LYS A 113 -2.15 -4.39 -4.26
C LYS A 113 -2.41 -5.35 -5.41
N GLN A 114 -2.07 -4.98 -6.65
CA GLN A 114 -2.22 -5.86 -7.80
C GLN A 114 -1.27 -7.06 -7.73
N LEU A 115 -0.01 -6.83 -7.34
CA LEU A 115 0.97 -7.89 -7.14
C LEU A 115 0.56 -8.86 -6.03
N ILE A 116 0.04 -8.36 -4.91
CA ILE A 116 -0.49 -9.20 -3.82
C ILE A 116 -1.60 -10.10 -4.35
N ARG A 117 -2.61 -9.55 -5.03
CA ARG A 117 -3.72 -10.34 -5.59
C ARG A 117 -3.25 -11.39 -6.59
N TYR A 118 -2.30 -11.04 -7.44
CA TYR A 118 -1.71 -11.99 -8.39
C TYR A 118 -1.04 -13.15 -7.65
N ASN A 119 -0.21 -12.85 -6.65
CA ASN A 119 0.51 -13.85 -5.88
C ASN A 119 -0.45 -14.75 -5.08
N GLU A 120 -1.51 -14.19 -4.47
CA GLU A 120 -2.56 -14.96 -3.80
C GLU A 120 -3.23 -15.96 -4.74
N ALA A 121 -3.57 -15.53 -5.97
CA ALA A 121 -4.17 -16.41 -6.96
C ALA A 121 -3.22 -17.53 -7.41
N VAL A 122 -1.94 -17.21 -7.59
CA VAL A 122 -0.91 -18.21 -7.92
C VAL A 122 -0.73 -19.21 -6.78
N GLN A 123 -0.67 -18.72 -5.53
CA GLN A 123 -0.54 -19.57 -4.34
C GLN A 123 -1.73 -20.52 -4.20
N ALA A 124 -2.96 -20.02 -4.29
CA ALA A 124 -4.16 -20.86 -4.22
C ALA A 124 -4.17 -21.97 -5.29
N ARG A 125 -3.69 -21.65 -6.50
CA ARG A 125 -3.53 -22.65 -7.57
C ARG A 125 -2.47 -23.70 -7.22
N GLN A 126 -1.32 -23.28 -6.70
CA GLN A 126 -0.25 -24.21 -6.31
C GLN A 126 -0.68 -25.13 -5.17
N GLU A 127 -1.42 -24.62 -4.19
CA GLU A 127 -2.00 -25.41 -3.10
C GLU A 127 -2.97 -26.48 -3.64
N GLN A 128 -3.84 -26.11 -4.58
CA GLN A 128 -4.75 -27.05 -5.21
C GLN A 128 -4.00 -28.12 -6.04
N GLU A 129 -2.99 -27.72 -6.81
CA GLU A 129 -2.16 -28.65 -7.58
C GLU A 129 -1.42 -29.63 -6.66
N LEU A 130 -0.93 -29.16 -5.51
CA LEU A 130 -0.28 -29.99 -4.50
C LEU A 130 -1.26 -30.98 -3.86
N GLU A 131 -2.47 -30.56 -3.48
CA GLU A 131 -3.49 -31.45 -2.94
C GLU A 131 -3.93 -32.51 -3.95
N ASN A 132 -4.10 -32.13 -5.23
CA ASN A 132 -4.40 -33.07 -6.30
C ASN A 132 -3.27 -34.11 -6.48
N ALA A 133 -2.00 -33.66 -6.42
CA ALA A 133 -0.84 -34.56 -6.53
C ALA A 133 -0.75 -35.52 -5.33
N LYS A 134 -1.03 -35.06 -4.11
CA LYS A 134 -1.11 -35.91 -2.92
C LYS A 134 -2.20 -36.97 -3.05
N ALA A 135 -3.40 -36.58 -3.48
CA ALA A 135 -4.50 -37.51 -3.68
C ALA A 135 -4.18 -38.57 -4.75
N ALA A 136 -3.56 -38.16 -5.86
CA ALA A 136 -3.12 -39.08 -6.90
C ALA A 136 -2.06 -40.07 -6.39
N ALA A 137 -1.08 -39.60 -5.61
CA ALA A 137 -0.05 -40.44 -5.02
C ALA A 137 -0.63 -41.47 -4.04
N VAL A 138 -1.57 -41.07 -3.17
CA VAL A 138 -2.27 -41.99 -2.25
C VAL A 138 -2.99 -43.08 -3.03
N LYS A 139 -3.71 -42.71 -4.10
CA LYS A 139 -4.41 -43.68 -4.95
C LYS A 139 -3.43 -44.67 -5.61
N MET A 140 -2.32 -44.17 -6.14
CA MET A 140 -1.29 -45.04 -6.75
C MET A 140 -0.70 -46.03 -5.75
N ILE A 141 -0.48 -45.62 -4.50
CA ILE A 141 0.00 -46.50 -3.43
C ILE A 141 -1.06 -47.59 -3.14
N GLN A 142 -2.32 -47.21 -2.98
CA GLN A 142 -3.42 -48.15 -2.76
C GLN A 142 -3.54 -49.17 -3.90
N ASP A 143 -3.54 -48.71 -5.16
CA ASP A 143 -3.58 -49.57 -6.33
C ASP A 143 -2.39 -50.55 -6.37
N ALA A 144 -1.20 -50.10 -5.95
CA ALA A 144 0.00 -50.95 -5.87
C ALA A 144 -0.09 -51.98 -4.73
N GLU A 145 -0.61 -51.59 -3.57
CA GLU A 145 -0.85 -52.49 -2.43
C GLU A 145 -1.86 -53.59 -2.77
N GLU A 146 -2.95 -53.25 -3.46
CA GLU A 146 -3.94 -54.22 -3.93
C GLU A 146 -3.33 -55.23 -4.90
N ARG A 147 -2.55 -54.77 -5.87
CA ARG A 147 -1.83 -55.66 -6.81
C ARG A 147 -0.85 -56.59 -6.11
N LEU A 148 -0.13 -56.08 -5.11
CA LEU A 148 0.77 -56.91 -4.30
C LEU A 148 0.00 -57.96 -3.50
N ALA A 149 -1.16 -57.61 -2.92
CA ALA A 149 -2.00 -58.56 -2.20
C ALA A 149 -2.52 -59.67 -3.13
N GLN A 150 -3.02 -59.32 -4.30
CA GLN A 150 -3.46 -60.29 -5.32
C GLN A 150 -2.31 -61.22 -5.75
N THR A 151 -1.12 -60.65 -6.02
CA THR A 151 0.06 -61.43 -6.42
C THR A 151 0.47 -62.41 -5.31
N ARG A 152 0.45 -61.97 -4.05
CA ARG A 152 0.75 -62.82 -2.88
C ARG A 152 -0.25 -63.98 -2.75
N GLN A 153 -1.53 -63.73 -2.98
CA GLN A 153 -2.55 -64.76 -2.95
C GLN A 153 -2.30 -65.83 -4.03
N VAL A 154 -2.11 -65.40 -5.29
CA VAL A 154 -1.82 -66.33 -6.40
C VAL A 154 -0.53 -67.12 -6.14
N LEU A 155 0.51 -66.47 -5.61
CA LEU A 155 1.76 -67.14 -5.26
C LEU A 155 1.52 -68.22 -4.19
N ALA A 156 0.75 -67.92 -3.14
CA ALA A 156 0.43 -68.87 -2.08
C ALA A 156 -0.36 -70.08 -2.62
N GLU A 157 -1.34 -69.85 -3.49
CA GLU A 157 -2.09 -70.92 -4.17
C GLU A 157 -1.17 -71.81 -5.01
N LYS A 158 -0.22 -71.22 -5.74
CA LYS A 158 0.75 -71.97 -6.56
C LYS A 158 1.74 -72.77 -5.73
N VAL A 159 2.22 -72.21 -4.61
CA VAL A 159 3.08 -72.93 -3.66
C VAL A 159 2.35 -74.13 -3.06
N ALA A 160 1.08 -73.96 -2.68
CA ALA A 160 0.26 -75.06 -2.18
C ALA A 160 0.09 -76.18 -3.23
N GLN A 161 -0.20 -75.83 -4.48
CA GLN A 161 -0.29 -76.79 -5.60
C GLN A 161 1.01 -77.56 -5.83
N LEU A 162 2.17 -76.90 -5.74
CA LEU A 162 3.46 -77.57 -5.88
C LEU A 162 3.71 -78.55 -4.73
N ALA A 163 3.40 -78.14 -3.49
CA ALA A 163 3.54 -79.02 -2.33
C ALA A 163 2.68 -80.29 -2.43
N GLU A 164 1.47 -80.21 -3.01
CA GLU A 164 0.62 -81.36 -3.29
C GLU A 164 1.17 -82.29 -4.38
N LEU A 165 1.97 -81.77 -5.33
CA LEU A 165 2.58 -82.56 -6.39
C LEU A 165 3.91 -83.21 -5.97
N GLU A 166 4.57 -82.66 -4.94
CA GLU A 166 5.85 -83.15 -4.42
C GLU A 166 5.71 -84.13 -3.24
N GLY A 167 4.50 -84.30 -2.69
CA GLY A 167 4.16 -85.27 -1.64
C GLY A 167 3.50 -86.54 -2.18
#